data_AF-A0A1S2V2G4-F1
#
_entry.id   AF-A0A1S2V2G4-F1
#
_cell.length_a   1.000
_cell.length_b   1.000
_cell.length_c   1.000
_cell.angle_alpha   90.00
_cell.angle_beta   90.00
_cell.angle_gamma   90.00
#
_symmetry.space_group_name_H-M   'P 1'
#
loop_
_entity.id
_entity.type
_entity.pdbx_description
1 polymer ?
#
loop_
_entity_poly.entity_id
_entity_poly.type
_entity_poly.pdbx_seq_one_letter_code
_entity_poly.pdbx_strand_id
1 'polypeptide(L)'
;MISILRNEVERLRPAHDELAAQIAEFVAAGGEIEVAEPPPPPKAVVYVPQTPPAPKPFVRRRAETPPLPYAPLDARHDRRAEKAEQAKALAPTHTQSEVSMALGMTSRTLRELAKDFGFEFKRSNHGGYNGPERKKEIAARDAKFAERIKTFKELGITRRQVCGKLAISNATLVRILTEYGIDYPKASLGRRSCAA
;
A
#
# COMPACT_ATOMS: atom_id res chain seq x y z
N MET A 1 7.19 -52.35 34.21
CA MET A 1 7.15 -50.87 34.32
C MET A 1 6.99 -50.45 35.81
N ILE A 2 7.81 -51.03 36.70
CA ILE A 2 7.80 -50.72 38.16
C ILE A 2 9.16 -50.13 38.58
N SER A 3 10.20 -50.31 37.76
CA SER A 3 11.59 -49.91 38.04
C SER A 3 11.81 -48.39 38.01
N ILE A 4 11.09 -47.65 37.18
CA ILE A 4 11.26 -46.18 37.05
C ILE A 4 10.75 -45.46 38.30
N LEU A 5 9.54 -45.80 38.76
CA LEU A 5 8.94 -45.21 39.97
C LEU A 5 9.77 -45.54 41.22
N ARG A 6 10.33 -46.76 41.31
CA ARG A 6 11.18 -47.16 42.45
C ARG A 6 12.50 -46.39 42.47
N ASN A 7 13.11 -46.15 41.31
CA ASN A 7 14.30 -45.30 41.19
C ASN A 7 14.03 -43.84 41.55
N GLU A 8 12.87 -43.29 41.18
CA GLU A 8 12.51 -41.91 41.53
C GLU A 8 12.26 -41.73 43.02
N VAL A 9 11.59 -42.69 43.66
CA VAL A 9 11.42 -42.69 45.12
C VAL A 9 12.79 -42.74 45.81
N GLU A 10 13.69 -43.64 45.39
CA GLU A 10 15.03 -43.73 45.98
C GLU A 10 15.89 -42.48 45.75
N ARG A 11 15.76 -41.83 44.58
CA ARG A 11 16.42 -40.55 44.28
C ARG A 11 15.90 -39.40 45.15
N LEU A 12 14.61 -39.40 45.50
CA LEU A 12 13.97 -38.32 46.28
C LEU A 12 14.04 -38.53 47.79
N ARG A 13 14.43 -39.73 48.26
CA ARG A 13 14.64 -40.02 49.69
C ARG A 13 15.53 -39.01 50.43
N PRO A 14 16.74 -38.66 49.95
CA PRO A 14 17.58 -37.70 50.67
C PRO A 14 16.91 -36.33 50.85
N ALA A 15 16.22 -35.83 49.83
CA ALA A 15 15.48 -34.57 49.91
C ALA A 15 14.29 -34.64 50.89
N HIS A 16 13.62 -35.80 50.97
CA HIS A 16 12.57 -36.02 51.95
C HIS A 16 13.12 -36.08 53.39
N ASP A 17 14.25 -36.75 53.59
CA ASP A 17 14.90 -36.88 54.90
C ASP A 17 15.43 -35.52 55.40
N GLU A 18 15.97 -34.69 54.50
CA GLU A 18 16.36 -33.30 54.81
C GLU A 18 15.17 -32.44 55.23
N LEU A 19 14.05 -32.51 54.51
CA LEU A 19 12.82 -31.78 54.87
C LEU A 19 12.24 -32.27 56.20
N ALA A 20 12.28 -33.58 56.45
CA ALA A 20 11.82 -34.17 57.71
C ALA A 20 12.66 -33.68 58.90
N ALA A 21 13.98 -33.57 58.74
CA ALA A 21 14.87 -33.02 59.76
C ALA A 21 14.55 -31.53 60.04
N GLN A 22 14.34 -30.72 59.00
CA GLN A 22 13.99 -29.30 59.15
C GLN A 22 12.62 -29.11 59.84
N ILE A 23 11.64 -29.94 59.51
CA ILE A 23 10.32 -29.93 60.18
C ILE A 23 10.47 -30.31 61.66
N ALA A 24 11.29 -31.32 61.97
CA ALA A 24 11.54 -31.74 63.35
C ALA A 24 12.24 -30.65 64.17
N GLU A 25 13.24 -29.96 63.60
CA GLU A 25 13.89 -28.81 64.23
C GLU A 25 12.91 -27.66 64.48
N PHE A 26 12.04 -27.36 63.51
CA PHE A 26 11.03 -26.30 63.62
C PHE A 26 10.01 -26.59 64.73
N VAL A 27 9.52 -27.83 64.82
CA VAL A 27 8.60 -28.25 65.89
C VAL A 27 9.30 -28.28 67.25
N ALA A 28 10.56 -28.74 67.32
CA ALA A 28 11.34 -28.75 68.56
C ALA A 28 11.66 -27.34 69.08
N ALA A 29 11.80 -26.36 68.17
CA ALA A 29 11.93 -24.94 68.49
C ALA A 29 10.59 -24.29 68.92
N GLY A 30 9.50 -25.06 68.98
CA GLY A 30 8.17 -24.62 69.42
C GLY A 30 7.26 -24.11 68.31
N GLY A 31 7.58 -24.38 67.04
CA GLY A 31 6.74 -24.01 65.90
C GLY A 31 5.50 -24.93 65.77
N GLU A 32 4.35 -24.33 65.52
CA GLU A 32 3.11 -25.04 65.19
C GLU A 32 2.90 -25.06 63.67
N ILE A 33 2.47 -26.20 63.12
CA ILE A 33 2.18 -26.37 61.69
C ILE A 33 0.67 -26.47 61.52
N GLU A 34 0.06 -25.41 61.01
CA GLU A 34 -1.38 -25.38 60.71
C GLU A 34 -1.66 -26.06 59.36
N VAL A 35 -2.46 -27.13 59.38
CA VAL A 35 -2.96 -27.76 58.15
C VAL A 35 -4.16 -26.96 57.65
N ALA A 36 -3.96 -26.20 56.58
CA ALA A 36 -5.04 -25.43 55.98
C ALA A 36 -6.13 -26.34 55.39
N GLU A 37 -7.39 -26.05 55.70
CA GLU A 37 -8.52 -26.71 55.05
C GLU A 37 -8.56 -26.36 53.55
N PRO A 38 -8.87 -27.33 52.67
CA PRO A 38 -8.98 -27.06 51.25
C PRO A 38 -10.09 -26.03 50.99
N PRO A 39 -9.91 -25.13 50.00
CA PRO A 39 -10.91 -24.12 49.69
C PRO A 39 -12.25 -24.77 49.33
N PRO A 40 -13.38 -24.17 49.73
CA PRO A 40 -14.69 -24.71 49.40
C PRO A 40 -14.86 -24.80 47.88
N PRO A 41 -15.61 -25.80 47.39
CA PRO A 41 -15.86 -25.94 45.96
C PRO A 41 -16.54 -24.69 45.40
N PRO A 42 -16.28 -24.33 44.14
CA PRO A 42 -16.86 -23.15 43.51
C PRO A 42 -18.39 -23.27 43.50
N LYS A 43 -19.07 -22.19 43.88
CA LYS A 43 -20.54 -22.14 43.86
C LYS A 43 -21.05 -22.35 42.43
N ALA A 44 -22.06 -23.19 42.28
CA ALA A 44 -22.70 -23.44 40.99
C ALA A 44 -23.29 -22.12 40.44
N VAL A 45 -22.94 -21.78 39.19
CA VAL A 45 -23.46 -20.59 38.51
C VAL A 45 -24.91 -20.87 38.10
N VAL A 46 -25.86 -20.32 38.84
CA VAL A 46 -27.28 -20.34 38.46
C VAL A 46 -27.49 -19.29 37.37
N TYR A 47 -27.95 -19.70 36.19
CA TYR A 47 -28.31 -18.77 35.13
C TYR A 47 -29.51 -17.93 35.56
N VAL A 48 -29.27 -16.64 35.81
CA VAL A 48 -30.34 -15.66 35.99
C VAL A 48 -30.64 -15.08 34.61
N PRO A 49 -31.84 -15.31 34.04
CA PRO A 49 -32.20 -14.71 32.76
C PRO A 49 -32.15 -13.20 32.90
N GLN A 50 -31.32 -12.55 32.08
CA GLN A 50 -31.27 -11.09 32.05
C GLN A 50 -32.61 -10.57 31.56
N THR A 51 -33.24 -9.70 32.35
CA THR A 51 -34.40 -8.96 31.87
C THR A 51 -33.97 -8.13 30.66
N PRO A 52 -34.71 -8.19 29.53
CA PRO A 52 -34.38 -7.37 28.39
C PRO A 52 -34.39 -5.90 28.82
N PRO A 53 -33.41 -5.09 28.40
CA PRO A 53 -33.38 -3.68 28.73
C PRO A 53 -34.67 -3.04 28.26
N ALA A 54 -35.24 -2.15 29.09
CA ALA A 54 -36.47 -1.45 28.75
C ALA A 54 -36.34 -0.81 27.35
N PRO A 55 -37.39 -0.91 26.51
CA PRO A 55 -37.35 -0.32 25.18
C PRO A 55 -37.01 1.16 25.30
N LYS A 56 -36.02 1.61 24.50
CA LYS A 56 -35.62 3.02 24.48
C LYS A 56 -36.87 3.89 24.29
N PRO A 57 -37.05 4.95 25.08
CA PRO A 57 -38.22 5.80 24.95
C PRO A 57 -38.31 6.30 23.52
N PHE A 58 -39.49 6.16 22.91
CA PHE A 58 -39.76 6.71 21.58
C PHE A 58 -39.75 8.23 21.70
N VAL A 59 -38.58 8.84 21.46
CA VAL A 59 -38.45 10.29 21.38
C VAL A 59 -39.26 10.74 20.16
N ARG A 60 -40.48 11.25 20.39
CA ARG A 60 -41.22 11.99 19.37
C ARG A 60 -40.30 13.11 18.90
N ARG A 61 -40.00 13.13 17.59
CA ARG A 61 -39.21 14.11 16.83
C ARG A 61 -38.28 14.99 17.68
N ARG A 62 -36.96 14.80 17.52
CA ARG A 62 -35.96 15.80 17.95
C ARG A 62 -36.51 17.19 17.59
N ALA A 63 -36.61 18.07 18.59
CA ALA A 63 -36.92 19.47 18.34
C ALA A 63 -36.00 19.95 17.20
N GLU A 64 -36.57 20.63 16.21
CA GLU A 64 -35.82 21.11 15.05
C GLU A 64 -34.65 21.94 15.57
N THR A 65 -33.45 21.36 15.50
CA THR A 65 -32.22 22.10 15.77
C THR A 65 -32.20 23.27 14.80
N PRO A 66 -32.02 24.52 15.26
CA PRO A 66 -31.92 25.66 14.36
C PRO A 66 -30.86 25.33 13.30
N PRO A 67 -31.15 25.58 12.01
CA PRO A 67 -30.20 25.26 10.95
C PRO A 67 -28.88 25.94 11.29
N LEU A 68 -27.79 25.17 11.27
CA LEU A 68 -26.45 25.73 11.39
C LEU A 68 -26.33 26.87 10.36
N PRO A 69 -25.66 27.99 10.68
CA PRO A 69 -25.44 29.05 9.72
C PRO A 69 -24.65 28.47 8.54
N TYR A 70 -25.36 28.10 7.49
CA TYR A 70 -24.76 27.63 6.25
C TYR A 70 -24.06 28.84 5.66
N ALA A 71 -22.73 28.81 5.57
CA ALA A 71 -22.05 29.67 4.62
C ALA A 71 -22.70 29.41 3.24
N PRO A 72 -22.99 30.46 2.44
CA PRO A 72 -23.58 30.27 1.13
C PRO A 72 -22.72 29.27 0.35
N LEU A 73 -23.38 28.36 -0.38
CA LEU A 73 -22.69 27.31 -1.15
C LEU A 73 -21.59 27.92 -2.05
N ASP A 74 -21.82 29.15 -2.49
CA ASP A 74 -20.91 30.00 -3.26
C ASP A 74 -19.58 30.22 -2.55
N ALA A 75 -19.56 30.55 -1.26
CA ALA A 75 -18.32 30.80 -0.51
C ALA A 75 -17.40 29.57 -0.42
N ARG A 76 -17.95 28.35 -0.53
CA ARG A 76 -17.14 27.13 -0.62
C ARG A 76 -16.56 26.94 -2.02
N HIS A 77 -17.35 27.27 -3.04
CA HIS A 77 -16.91 27.23 -4.43
C HIS A 77 -15.81 28.27 -4.67
N ASP A 78 -15.98 29.49 -4.15
CA ASP A 78 -15.01 30.59 -4.25
C ASP A 78 -13.67 30.20 -3.60
N ARG A 79 -13.70 29.68 -2.37
CA ARG A 79 -12.49 29.18 -1.70
C ARG A 79 -11.83 28.02 -2.44
N ARG A 80 -12.59 27.18 -3.15
CA ARG A 80 -12.05 26.09 -3.97
C ARG A 80 -11.40 26.64 -5.24
N ALA A 81 -12.01 27.65 -5.86
CA ALA A 81 -11.48 28.35 -7.02
C ALA A 81 -10.18 29.10 -6.67
N GLU A 82 -10.14 29.84 -5.56
CA GLU A 82 -8.92 30.52 -5.08
C GLU A 82 -7.75 29.54 -4.88
N LYS A 83 -8.01 28.39 -4.25
CA LYS A 83 -7.01 27.33 -4.09
C LYS A 83 -6.58 26.73 -5.42
N ALA A 84 -7.51 26.58 -6.37
CA ALA A 84 -7.20 26.09 -7.70
C ALA A 84 -6.32 27.08 -8.46
N GLU A 85 -6.56 28.38 -8.35
CA GLU A 85 -5.74 29.43 -8.97
C GLU A 85 -4.32 29.44 -8.41
N GLN A 86 -4.17 29.36 -7.09
CA GLN A 86 -2.86 29.25 -6.44
C GLN A 86 -2.11 27.99 -6.91
N ALA A 87 -2.78 26.84 -6.94
CA ALA A 87 -2.19 25.59 -7.41
C ALA A 87 -1.84 25.64 -8.91
N LYS A 88 -2.68 26.28 -9.73
CA LYS A 88 -2.49 26.45 -11.17
C LYS A 88 -1.31 27.37 -11.49
N ALA A 89 -1.11 28.42 -10.70
CA ALA A 89 0.05 29.31 -10.84
C ALA A 89 1.38 28.56 -10.59
N LEU A 90 1.40 27.61 -9.65
CA LEU A 90 2.57 26.80 -9.31
C LEU A 90 2.71 25.54 -10.18
N ALA A 91 1.66 25.12 -10.87
CA ALA A 91 1.63 23.90 -11.68
C ALA A 91 2.72 23.78 -12.75
N PRO A 92 3.07 24.83 -13.53
CA PRO A 92 4.10 24.71 -14.57
C PRO A 92 5.52 24.60 -14.01
N THR A 93 5.80 25.19 -12.85
CA THR A 93 7.15 25.26 -12.26
C THR A 93 7.45 24.09 -11.34
N HIS A 94 6.47 23.70 -10.51
CA HIS A 94 6.62 22.76 -9.41
C HIS A 94 5.96 21.40 -9.66
N THR A 95 6.55 20.37 -9.05
CA THR A 95 5.93 19.03 -9.01
C THR A 95 4.79 19.01 -8.00
N GLN A 96 3.86 18.04 -8.12
CA GLN A 96 2.73 17.90 -7.20
C GLN A 96 3.16 17.80 -5.73
N SER A 97 4.29 17.13 -5.45
CA SER A 97 4.85 17.02 -4.10
C SER A 97 5.39 18.35 -3.59
N GLU A 98 6.08 19.12 -4.44
CA GLU A 98 6.56 20.46 -4.08
C GLU A 98 5.39 21.43 -3.81
N VAL A 99 4.34 21.40 -4.64
CA VAL A 99 3.13 22.20 -4.43
C VAL A 99 2.41 21.78 -3.13
N SER A 100 2.40 20.49 -2.83
CA SER A 100 1.83 19.95 -1.57
C SER A 100 2.56 20.52 -0.35
N MET A 101 3.89 20.57 -0.39
CA MET A 101 4.71 21.16 0.66
C MET A 101 4.53 22.69 0.76
N ALA A 102 4.44 23.39 -0.38
CA ALA A 102 4.32 24.84 -0.41
C ALA A 102 2.94 25.35 0.09
N LEU A 103 1.85 24.68 -0.32
CA LEU A 103 0.49 25.10 -0.01
C LEU A 103 -0.11 24.37 1.22
N GLY A 104 0.61 23.41 1.80
CA GLY A 104 0.11 22.57 2.90
C GLY A 104 -1.11 21.73 2.54
N MET A 105 -1.39 21.54 1.25
CA MET A 105 -2.51 20.74 0.74
C MET A 105 -2.07 19.31 0.49
N THR A 106 -2.97 18.35 0.68
CA THR A 106 -2.67 16.95 0.37
C THR A 106 -2.49 16.75 -1.14
N SER A 107 -1.68 15.76 -1.52
CA SER A 107 -1.51 15.36 -2.93
C SER A 107 -2.86 15.02 -3.57
N ARG A 108 -3.76 14.33 -2.85
CA ARG A 108 -5.11 14.00 -3.32
C ARG A 108 -5.91 15.25 -3.67
N THR A 109 -5.97 16.24 -2.78
CA THR A 109 -6.72 17.48 -3.03
C THR A 109 -6.19 18.24 -4.24
N LEU A 110 -4.86 18.29 -4.42
CA LEU A 110 -4.26 18.90 -5.60
C LEU A 110 -4.63 18.15 -6.88
N ARG A 111 -4.71 16.81 -6.83
CA ARG A 111 -5.13 15.99 -7.99
C ARG A 111 -6.58 16.23 -8.37
N GLU A 112 -7.46 16.35 -7.39
CA GLU A 112 -8.88 16.66 -7.60
C GLU A 112 -9.03 18.07 -8.19
N LEU A 113 -8.32 19.07 -7.65
CA LEU A 113 -8.31 20.43 -8.22
C LEU A 113 -7.78 20.45 -9.67
N ALA A 114 -6.68 19.76 -9.94
CA ALA A 114 -6.13 19.63 -11.30
C ALA A 114 -7.15 19.04 -12.28
N LYS A 115 -7.92 18.03 -11.85
CA LYS A 115 -8.97 17.41 -12.66
C LYS A 115 -10.15 18.33 -12.88
N ASP A 116 -10.63 19.00 -11.84
CA ASP A 116 -11.82 19.85 -11.88
C ASP A 116 -11.58 21.13 -12.69
N PHE A 117 -10.39 21.73 -12.56
CA PHE A 117 -10.02 22.99 -13.20
C PHE A 117 -9.13 22.83 -14.45
N GLY A 118 -8.84 21.59 -14.85
CA GLY A 118 -8.19 21.26 -16.12
C GLY A 118 -6.75 21.74 -16.24
N PHE A 119 -5.91 21.53 -15.22
CA PHE A 119 -4.49 21.84 -15.27
C PHE A 119 -3.63 20.64 -14.85
N GLU A 120 -2.38 20.61 -15.30
CA GLU A 120 -1.44 19.53 -14.98
C GLU A 120 -0.19 20.08 -14.29
N PHE A 121 0.30 19.38 -13.27
CA PHE A 121 1.55 19.70 -12.61
C PHE A 121 2.75 19.20 -13.42
N LYS A 122 3.91 19.84 -13.23
CA LYS A 122 5.19 19.34 -13.70
C LYS A 122 5.41 17.90 -13.21
N ARG A 123 5.78 17.02 -14.13
CA ARG A 123 6.09 15.62 -13.80
C ARG A 123 7.34 15.56 -12.94
N SER A 124 7.31 14.74 -11.89
CA SER A 124 8.50 14.48 -11.09
C SER A 124 9.54 13.71 -11.90
N ASN A 125 10.79 14.15 -11.80
CA ASN A 125 11.95 13.47 -12.37
C ASN A 125 12.61 12.51 -11.35
N HIS A 126 12.10 12.45 -10.12
CA HIS A 126 12.58 11.51 -9.11
C HIS A 126 12.29 10.08 -9.57
N GLY A 127 13.36 9.34 -9.86
CA GLY A 127 13.47 7.87 -9.89
C GLY A 127 12.37 7.09 -10.61
N GLY A 128 12.75 6.28 -11.60
CA GLY A 128 11.85 5.30 -12.23
C GLY A 128 11.60 5.56 -13.72
N TYR A 129 10.39 5.29 -14.20
CA TYR A 129 10.07 5.28 -15.63
C TYR A 129 10.35 6.61 -16.35
N ASN A 130 10.16 7.74 -15.67
CA ASN A 130 10.37 9.08 -16.24
C ASN A 130 11.73 9.70 -15.89
N GLY A 131 12.58 8.97 -15.17
CA GLY A 131 13.87 9.46 -14.70
C GLY A 131 14.83 9.80 -15.87
N PRO A 132 15.76 10.74 -15.66
CA PRO A 132 16.71 11.16 -16.70
C PRO A 132 17.65 10.02 -17.11
N GLU A 133 18.05 9.15 -16.18
CA GLU A 133 18.94 8.02 -16.45
C GLU A 133 18.33 7.03 -17.43
N ARG A 134 17.09 6.58 -17.17
CA ARG A 134 16.36 5.69 -18.08
C ARG A 134 16.14 6.31 -19.46
N LYS A 135 15.87 7.62 -19.54
CA LYS A 135 15.77 8.33 -20.83
C LYS A 135 17.09 8.29 -21.60
N LYS A 136 18.23 8.47 -20.92
CA LYS A 136 19.57 8.33 -21.50
C LYS A 136 19.82 6.90 -21.97
N GLU A 137 19.44 5.89 -21.19
CA GLU A 137 19.58 4.48 -21.57
C GLU A 137 18.75 4.13 -22.80
N ILE A 138 17.49 4.59 -22.85
CA ILE A 138 16.60 4.41 -24.01
C ILE A 138 17.21 5.08 -25.24
N ALA A 139 17.68 6.33 -25.12
CA ALA A 139 18.34 7.04 -26.23
C ALA A 139 19.61 6.33 -26.71
N ALA A 140 20.43 5.80 -25.81
CA ALA A 140 21.63 5.03 -26.15
C ALA A 140 21.28 3.71 -26.86
N ARG A 141 20.18 3.05 -26.45
CA ARG A 141 19.66 1.85 -27.13
C ARG A 141 19.09 2.18 -28.51
N ASP A 142 18.35 3.27 -28.63
CA ASP A 142 17.75 3.73 -29.88
C ASP A 142 18.82 4.13 -30.90
N ALA A 143 19.92 4.75 -30.46
CA ALA A 143 21.06 5.08 -31.33
C ALA A 143 21.66 3.82 -31.98
N LYS A 144 21.88 2.76 -31.18
CA LYS A 144 22.35 1.46 -31.68
C LYS A 144 21.36 0.83 -32.65
N PHE A 145 20.06 1.00 -32.42
CA PHE A 145 19.04 0.53 -33.36
C PHE A 145 18.99 1.34 -34.64
N ALA A 146 19.17 2.65 -34.58
CA ALA A 146 19.19 3.51 -35.76
C ALA A 146 20.30 3.07 -36.73
N GLU A 147 21.50 2.76 -36.24
CA GLU A 147 22.59 2.21 -37.05
C GLU A 147 22.21 0.87 -37.70
N ARG A 148 21.64 -0.07 -36.92
CA ARG A 148 21.19 -1.36 -37.44
C ARG A 148 20.03 -1.24 -38.44
N ILE A 149 19.14 -0.28 -38.23
CA ILE A 149 18.02 -0.03 -39.15
C ILE A 149 18.56 0.49 -40.50
N LYS A 150 19.59 1.33 -40.49
CA LYS A 150 20.26 1.79 -41.71
C LYS A 150 20.90 0.62 -42.46
N THR A 151 21.64 -0.27 -41.79
CA THR A 151 22.22 -1.45 -42.44
C THR A 151 21.14 -2.39 -42.99
N PHE A 152 20.04 -2.60 -42.26
CA PHE A 152 18.91 -3.40 -42.76
C PHE A 152 18.18 -2.74 -43.93
N LYS A 153 18.17 -1.41 -44.01
CA LYS A 153 17.62 -0.68 -45.16
C LYS A 153 18.46 -0.95 -46.41
N GLU A 154 19.78 -0.89 -46.29
CA GLU A 154 20.71 -1.18 -47.39
C GLU A 154 20.58 -2.62 -47.88
N LEU A 155 20.31 -3.56 -46.96
CA LEU A 155 20.03 -4.96 -47.28
C LEU A 155 18.62 -5.22 -47.87
N GLY A 156 17.78 -4.19 -48.00
CA GLY A 156 16.43 -4.32 -48.57
C GLY A 156 15.43 -5.09 -47.71
N ILE A 157 15.66 -5.17 -46.39
CA ILE A 157 14.77 -5.89 -45.47
C ILE A 157 13.45 -5.11 -45.28
N THR A 158 12.34 -5.82 -45.06
CA THR A 158 11.04 -5.15 -44.82
C THR A 158 10.90 -4.68 -43.36
N ARG A 159 10.11 -3.64 -43.10
CA ARG A 159 9.85 -3.14 -41.73
C ARG A 159 9.38 -4.24 -40.76
N ARG A 160 8.51 -5.15 -41.23
CA ARG A 160 8.00 -6.28 -40.41
C ARG A 160 9.14 -7.21 -39.98
N GLN A 161 10.06 -7.51 -40.90
CA GLN A 161 11.24 -8.33 -40.61
C GLN A 161 12.20 -7.60 -39.67
N VAL A 162 12.41 -6.29 -39.84
CA VAL A 162 13.23 -5.49 -38.92
C VAL A 162 12.68 -5.55 -37.49
N CYS A 163 11.36 -5.36 -37.30
CA CYS A 163 10.73 -5.51 -35.99
C CYS A 163 11.00 -6.87 -35.35
N GLY A 164 10.91 -7.96 -36.14
CA GLY A 164 11.20 -9.31 -35.68
C GLY A 164 12.68 -9.52 -35.34
N LYS A 165 13.59 -9.03 -36.18
CA LYS A 165 15.04 -9.18 -36.00
C LYS A 165 15.58 -8.38 -34.81
N LEU A 166 15.02 -7.20 -34.56
CA LEU A 166 15.41 -6.36 -33.43
C LEU A 166 14.61 -6.66 -32.15
N ALA A 167 13.57 -7.50 -32.22
CA ALA A 167 12.60 -7.75 -31.15
C ALA A 167 12.00 -6.45 -30.60
N ILE A 168 11.51 -5.59 -31.51
CA ILE A 168 10.96 -4.25 -31.23
C ILE A 168 9.53 -4.17 -31.78
N SER A 169 8.66 -3.41 -31.11
CA SER A 169 7.31 -3.15 -31.60
C SER A 169 7.31 -2.17 -32.78
N ASN A 170 6.28 -2.20 -33.64
CA ASN A 170 6.17 -1.26 -34.75
C ASN A 170 6.10 0.21 -34.28
N ALA A 171 5.44 0.48 -33.15
CA ALA A 171 5.35 1.83 -32.58
C ALA A 171 6.74 2.38 -32.20
N THR A 172 7.57 1.54 -31.57
CA THR A 172 8.96 1.89 -31.23
C THR A 172 9.84 2.06 -32.46
N LEU A 173 9.64 1.26 -33.52
CA LEU A 173 10.35 1.45 -34.79
C LEU A 173 9.99 2.79 -35.42
N VAL A 174 8.69 3.13 -35.50
CA VAL A 174 8.23 4.42 -36.04
C VAL A 174 8.83 5.58 -35.25
N ARG A 175 8.86 5.50 -33.92
CA ARG A 175 9.50 6.51 -33.06
C ARG A 175 10.98 6.71 -33.41
N ILE A 176 11.74 5.63 -33.54
CA ILE A 176 13.17 5.71 -33.90
C ILE A 176 13.34 6.31 -35.31
N LEU A 177 12.51 5.92 -36.28
CA LEU A 177 12.57 6.49 -37.63
C LEU A 177 12.31 8.01 -37.61
N THR A 178 11.35 8.48 -36.81
CA THR A 178 11.05 9.91 -36.69
C THR A 178 12.14 10.69 -35.94
N GLU A 179 12.68 10.13 -34.84
CA GLU A 179 13.72 10.78 -34.03
C GLU A 179 15.05 10.89 -34.80
N TYR A 180 15.41 9.88 -35.59
CA TYR A 180 16.67 9.82 -36.35
C TYR A 180 16.53 10.21 -37.83
N GLY A 181 15.35 10.64 -38.28
CA GLY A 181 15.09 11.08 -39.66
C GLY A 181 15.35 10.02 -40.73
N ILE A 182 15.16 8.74 -40.41
CA ILE A 182 15.41 7.64 -41.35
C ILE A 182 14.13 7.41 -42.17
N ASP A 183 14.17 7.77 -43.45
CA ASP A 183 13.13 7.36 -44.37
C ASP A 183 13.24 5.85 -44.65
N TYR A 184 12.17 5.11 -44.37
CA TYR A 184 12.11 3.67 -44.56
C TYR A 184 10.79 3.37 -45.27
N PRO A 185 10.74 2.56 -46.34
CA PRO A 185 9.49 2.32 -47.04
C PRO A 185 8.43 1.69 -46.14
N LYS A 186 7.24 2.29 -46.07
CA LYS A 186 6.06 1.68 -45.45
C LYS A 186 5.44 0.74 -46.47
N ALA A 187 5.20 -0.52 -46.09
CA ALA A 187 4.39 -1.40 -46.92
C ALA A 187 3.01 -0.75 -47.08
N SER A 188 2.68 -0.32 -48.31
CA SER A 188 1.33 0.07 -48.64
C SER A 188 0.46 -1.19 -48.55
N LEU A 189 -0.73 -1.05 -47.97
CA LEU A 189 -1.74 -2.10 -48.09
C LEU A 189 -1.96 -2.32 -49.59
N GLY A 190 -1.52 -3.46 -50.10
CA GLY A 190 -1.82 -3.87 -51.47
C GLY A 190 -3.32 -3.74 -51.69
N ARG A 191 -3.72 -3.23 -52.85
CA ARG A 191 -5.13 -3.28 -53.28
C ARG A 191 -5.65 -4.70 -53.02
N ARG A 192 -6.93 -4.82 -52.64
CA ARG A 192 -7.63 -6.11 -52.62
C ARG A 192 -7.61 -6.66 -54.06
N SER A 193 -6.59 -7.43 -54.43
CA SER A 193 -6.59 -8.17 -55.68
C SER A 193 -7.40 -9.43 -55.46
N CYS A 194 -8.69 -9.35 -55.79
CA CYS A 194 -9.58 -10.46 -56.17
C CYS A 194 -10.89 -9.83 -56.67
N ALA A 195 -10.92 -9.45 -57.95
CA ALA A 195 -12.13 -9.57 -58.74
C ALA A 195 -12.01 -10.92 -59.45
N ALA A 196 -12.83 -11.88 -59.02
CA ALA A 196 -13.10 -13.13 -59.68
C ALA A 196 -14.62 -13.26 -59.75
#